data_AF-A0A957Y8Q0-F1
#
_entry.id   AF-A0A957Y8Q0-F1
#
_cell.length_a   1.000
_cell.length_b   1.000
_cell.length_c   1.000
_cell.angle_alpha   90.00
_cell.angle_beta   90.00
_cell.angle_gamma   90.00
#
_symmetry.space_group_name_H-M   'P 1'
#
loop_
_entity.id
_entity.type
_entity.pdbx_description
1 polymer ?
#
loop_
_entity_poly.entity_id
_entity_poly.type
_entity_poly.pdbx_seq_one_letter_code
_entity_poly.pdbx_strand_id
1 'polypeptide(L)'
;MQELIPPDFFPHGYCLVWQPNLVMIHVIADAIITLSYYSIPVALAYFVAERRDLAYKWVFGLFIAFIFACGTTHLMSIVTLWEPLYWIHGWLKVGTAGVSVITAVLLWPLMPKVLALPSPEQIHVANHSLYVQIAERQRAEGEVRRLNNELEKRVIERTAQYEEANSELESFAYTVSHDLRAPLRAINGFSNILLKDYSDQLSESAQRYLTLVSE
;
A
#
# COMPACT_ATOMS: atom_id res chain seq x y z
N MET A 1 44.99 40.08 61.69
CA MET A 1 43.57 40.34 61.39
C MET A 1 43.11 39.25 60.43
N GLN A 2 42.63 38.15 61.02
CA GLN A 2 41.94 37.06 60.34
C GLN A 2 40.46 37.48 60.31
N GLU A 3 39.96 37.85 59.14
CA GLU A 3 38.53 37.99 58.85
C GLU A 3 38.24 37.09 57.64
N LEU A 4 37.57 35.96 57.86
CA LEU A 4 36.13 35.80 57.64
C LEU A 4 35.68 35.95 56.17
N ILE A 5 36.35 35.23 55.28
CA ILE A 5 35.78 34.81 54.00
C ILE A 5 35.59 33.28 54.13
N PRO A 6 34.41 32.70 53.81
CA PRO A 6 34.29 31.24 53.66
C PRO A 6 35.36 30.75 52.67
N PRO A 7 35.69 29.44 52.56
CA PRO A 7 36.70 29.01 51.60
C PRO A 7 36.16 29.22 50.19
N ASP A 8 36.31 30.43 49.68
CA ASP A 8 35.99 30.82 48.32
C ASP A 8 36.89 29.96 47.44
N PHE A 9 36.25 29.10 46.66
CA PHE A 9 36.95 28.19 45.77
C PHE A 9 37.95 28.97 44.92
N PHE A 10 39.16 28.43 44.74
CA PHE A 10 40.13 29.05 43.85
C PHE A 10 39.77 28.80 42.38
N PRO A 11 39.91 29.80 41.48
CA PRO A 11 39.79 29.59 40.05
C PRO A 11 40.68 28.44 39.58
N HIS A 12 40.24 27.69 38.57
CA HIS A 12 40.93 26.48 38.14
C HIS A 12 42.33 26.78 37.56
N GLY A 13 42.58 28.02 37.11
CA GLY A 13 43.91 28.47 36.71
C GLY A 13 44.97 28.38 37.83
N TYR A 14 44.57 28.48 39.10
CA TYR A 14 45.47 28.25 40.24
C TYR A 14 45.93 26.80 40.35
N CYS A 15 45.07 25.83 39.99
CA CYS A 15 45.47 24.41 39.93
C CYS A 15 46.50 24.15 38.84
N LEU A 16 46.49 24.96 37.76
CA LEU A 16 47.48 24.90 36.68
C LEU A 16 48.71 25.77 36.94
N VAL A 17 48.81 26.38 38.13
CA VAL A 17 49.88 27.31 38.52
C VAL A 17 50.04 28.46 37.50
N TRP A 18 48.97 28.78 36.76
CA TRP A 18 48.98 29.74 35.66
C TRP A 18 50.11 29.52 34.63
N GLN A 19 50.54 28.27 34.42
CA GLN A 19 51.55 27.96 33.40
C GLN A 19 50.99 28.30 32.00
N PRO A 20 51.56 29.29 31.28
CA PRO A 20 50.92 29.85 30.08
C PRO A 20 50.65 28.81 28.99
N ASN A 21 51.58 27.88 28.79
CA ASN A 21 51.45 26.82 27.78
C ASN A 21 50.29 25.88 28.10
N LEU A 22 50.15 25.48 29.36
CA LEU A 22 49.12 24.53 29.78
C LEU A 22 47.73 25.17 29.77
N VAL A 23 47.61 26.40 30.28
CA VAL A 23 46.36 27.18 30.23
C VAL A 23 45.93 27.40 28.78
N MET A 24 46.86 27.78 27.89
CA MET A 24 46.55 28.02 26.48
C MET A 24 46.04 26.75 25.76
N ILE A 25 46.61 25.58 26.06
CA ILE A 25 46.13 24.30 25.51
C ILE A 25 44.68 24.05 25.92
N HIS A 26 44.34 24.20 27.21
CA HIS A 26 42.97 24.01 27.69
C HIS A 26 41.99 25.00 27.05
N VAL A 27 42.34 26.29 27.03
CA VAL A 27 41.49 27.34 26.47
C VAL A 27 41.23 27.12 24.99
N ILE A 28 42.27 26.82 24.20
CA ILE A 28 42.12 26.58 22.76
C ILE A 28 41.29 25.33 22.51
N ALA A 29 41.56 24.23 23.22
CA ALA A 29 40.81 22.99 23.06
C ALA A 29 39.33 23.17 23.40
N ASP A 30 39.01 23.74 24.57
CA ASP A 30 37.63 23.96 24.98
C ASP A 30 36.92 24.98 24.08
N ALA A 31 37.62 25.98 23.54
CA ALA A 31 37.04 26.94 22.61
C ALA A 31 36.66 26.27 21.27
N ILE A 32 37.54 25.42 20.73
CA ILE A 32 37.27 24.65 19.51
C ILE A 32 36.10 23.68 19.73
N ILE A 33 36.07 22.98 20.86
CA ILE A 33 34.97 22.06 21.20
C ILE A 33 33.66 22.83 21.33
N THR A 34 33.65 23.96 22.06
CA THR A 34 32.46 24.81 22.23
C THR A 34 31.92 25.28 20.88
N LEU A 35 32.78 25.80 20.01
CA LEU A 35 32.37 26.28 18.68
C LEU A 35 31.78 25.13 17.84
N SER A 36 32.41 23.96 17.87
CA SER A 36 31.92 22.77 17.17
C SER A 36 30.57 22.29 17.72
N TYR A 37 30.42 22.29 19.05
CA TYR A 37 29.20 21.83 19.72
C TYR A 37 28.05 22.82 19.66
N TYR A 38 28.29 24.07 19.24
CA TYR A 38 27.21 25.00 18.88
C TYR A 38 26.91 25.02 17.38
N SER A 39 27.89 24.76 16.51
CA SER A 39 27.66 24.70 15.06
C SER A 39 26.93 23.42 14.62
N ILE A 40 27.26 22.26 15.20
CA ILE A 40 26.62 20.97 14.87
C ILE A 40 25.11 21.00 15.14
N PRO A 41 24.61 21.46 16.31
CA PRO A 41 23.17 21.56 16.55
C PRO A 41 22.45 22.49 15.57
N VAL A 42 23.07 23.59 15.16
CA VAL A 42 22.50 24.50 14.14
C VAL A 42 22.37 23.80 12.80
N ALA A 43 23.41 23.08 12.37
CA ALA A 43 23.37 22.30 11.13
C ALA A 43 22.31 21.17 11.19
N LEU A 44 22.20 20.46 12.31
CA LEU A 44 21.18 19.44 12.54
C LEU A 44 19.77 20.02 12.55
N ALA A 45 19.57 21.18 13.19
CA ALA A 45 18.28 21.86 13.22
C ALA A 45 17.84 22.28 11.81
N TYR A 46 18.76 22.83 11.01
CA TYR A 46 18.52 23.17 9.60
C TYR A 46 18.14 21.92 8.79
N PHE A 47 18.90 20.83 8.92
CA PHE A 47 18.61 19.57 8.22
C PHE A 47 17.23 18.99 8.55
N VAL A 48 16.83 19.00 9.83
CA VAL A 48 15.52 18.47 10.26
C VAL A 48 14.37 19.38 9.85
N ALA A 49 14.60 20.70 9.80
CA ALA A 49 13.61 21.66 9.30
C ALA A 49 13.33 21.43 7.80
N GLU A 50 14.37 21.17 7.01
CA GLU A 50 14.25 20.97 5.57
C GLU A 50 13.70 19.57 5.21
N ARG A 51 14.13 18.53 5.93
CA ARG A 51 13.79 17.14 5.58
C ARG A 51 12.45 16.70 6.18
N ARG A 52 11.46 16.48 5.31
CA ARG A 52 10.11 16.03 5.70
C ARG A 52 10.00 14.53 5.97
N ASP A 53 10.86 13.73 5.34
CA ASP A 53 10.78 12.26 5.31
C ASP A 53 11.57 11.58 6.44
N LEU A 54 11.47 12.13 7.67
CA LEU A 54 12.15 11.60 8.85
C LEU A 54 11.12 10.98 9.78
N ALA A 55 11.17 9.66 9.97
CA ALA A 55 10.24 8.93 10.83
C ALA A 55 10.28 9.39 12.31
N TYR A 56 11.46 9.77 12.81
CA TYR A 56 11.67 10.10 14.22
C TYR A 56 12.36 11.45 14.41
N LYS A 57 11.71 12.55 13.98
CA LYS A 57 12.27 13.91 14.10
C LYS A 57 12.65 14.32 15.54
N TRP A 58 11.89 13.86 16.53
CA TRP A 58 12.14 14.18 17.94
C TRP A 58 13.51 13.68 18.45
N VAL A 59 14.04 12.59 17.87
CA VAL A 59 15.35 12.03 18.23
C VAL A 59 16.47 13.04 17.95
N PHE A 60 16.40 13.74 16.83
CA PHE A 60 17.36 14.79 16.51
C PHE A 60 17.30 15.94 17.52
N GLY A 61 16.11 16.22 18.09
CA GLY A 61 15.96 17.18 19.19
C GLY A 61 16.74 16.76 20.45
N LEU A 62 16.76 15.47 20.77
CA LEU A 62 17.58 14.94 21.88
C LEU A 62 19.08 15.08 21.61
N PHE A 63 19.54 14.78 20.40
CA PHE A 63 20.94 14.98 20.02
C PHE A 63 21.33 16.46 20.03
N ILE A 64 20.47 17.35 19.52
CA ILE A 64 20.67 18.80 19.57
C ILE A 64 20.81 19.27 21.03
N ALA A 65 19.89 18.87 21.91
CA ALA A 65 19.94 19.23 23.32
C ALA A 65 21.17 18.67 24.03
N PHE A 66 21.53 17.42 23.77
CA PHE A 66 22.70 16.76 24.33
C PHE A 66 24.00 17.44 23.91
N ILE A 67 24.21 17.65 22.60
CA ILE A 67 25.42 18.26 22.06
C ILE A 67 25.55 19.71 22.55
N PHE A 68 24.45 20.47 22.56
CA PHE A 68 24.45 21.84 23.08
C PHE A 68 24.80 21.90 24.58
N ALA A 69 24.21 21.01 25.40
CA ALA A 69 24.51 20.91 26.82
C ALA A 69 25.95 20.45 27.10
N CYS A 70 26.55 19.64 26.23
CA CYS A 70 27.98 19.35 26.29
C CYS A 70 28.81 20.60 25.95
N GLY A 71 28.41 21.36 24.93
CA GLY A 71 29.12 22.58 24.51
C GLY A 71 29.17 23.63 25.60
N THR A 72 28.06 23.82 26.32
CA THR A 72 28.00 24.73 27.47
C THR A 72 28.93 24.29 28.61
N THR A 73 29.18 22.98 28.82
CA THR A 73 30.12 22.52 29.85
C THR A 73 31.58 22.84 29.52
N HIS A 74 31.96 22.82 28.24
CA HIS A 74 33.29 23.24 27.79
C HIS A 74 33.45 24.76 27.90
N LEU A 75 32.43 25.53 27.50
CA LEU A 75 32.42 26.97 27.71
C LEU A 75 32.57 27.31 29.21
N MET A 76 31.84 26.61 30.07
CA MET A 76 31.93 26.78 31.51
C MET A 76 33.32 26.41 32.04
N SER A 77 33.98 25.39 31.47
CA SER A 77 35.35 25.01 31.84
C SER A 77 36.34 26.15 31.59
N ILE A 78 36.21 26.86 30.46
CA ILE A 78 37.01 28.07 30.19
C ILE A 78 36.73 29.15 31.24
N VAL A 79 35.46 29.45 31.53
CA VAL A 79 35.10 30.46 32.54
C VAL A 79 35.67 30.09 33.91
N THR A 80 35.63 28.81 34.28
CA THR A 80 36.15 28.34 35.58
C THR A 80 37.66 28.51 35.78
N LEU A 81 38.43 28.72 34.70
CA LEU A 81 39.85 29.03 34.82
C LEU A 81 40.10 30.39 35.50
N TRP A 82 39.22 31.38 35.28
CA TRP A 82 39.32 32.73 35.86
C TRP A 82 38.34 32.97 37.01
N GLU A 83 37.12 32.42 36.94
CA GLU A 83 36.07 32.66 37.92
C GLU A 83 35.60 31.34 38.57
N PRO A 84 35.60 31.19 39.90
CA PRO A 84 35.41 29.90 40.56
C PRO A 84 33.93 29.48 40.69
N LEU A 85 33.20 29.51 39.58
CA LEU A 85 31.76 29.20 39.49
C LEU A 85 31.47 27.68 39.46
N TYR A 86 32.05 26.92 40.39
CA TYR A 86 31.98 25.45 40.41
C TYR A 86 30.58 24.89 40.65
N TRP A 87 29.73 25.59 41.40
CA TRP A 87 28.34 25.17 41.62
C TRP A 87 27.53 25.15 40.32
N ILE A 88 27.65 26.21 39.51
CA ILE A 88 26.97 26.30 38.22
C ILE A 88 27.50 25.22 37.28
N HIS A 89 28.83 25.05 37.22
CA HIS A 89 29.46 24.00 36.43
C HIS A 89 28.99 22.60 36.85
N GLY A 90 28.87 22.33 38.15
CA GLY A 90 28.37 21.08 38.68
C GLY A 90 26.91 20.81 38.29
N TRP A 91 26.03 21.80 38.46
CA TRP A 91 24.63 21.67 38.03
C TRP A 91 24.48 21.46 36.52
N LEU A 92 25.32 22.13 35.73
CA LEU A 92 25.35 21.94 34.29
C LEU A 92 25.73 20.50 33.92
N LYS A 93 26.74 19.92 34.59
CA LYS A 93 27.11 18.52 34.41
C LYS A 93 25.98 17.56 34.82
N VAL A 94 25.27 17.83 35.91
CA VAL A 94 24.09 17.05 36.32
C VAL A 94 23.00 17.11 35.26
N GLY A 95 22.72 18.30 34.71
CA GLY A 95 21.78 18.48 33.60
C GLY A 95 22.17 17.68 32.37
N THR A 96 23.43 17.78 31.92
CA THR A 96 23.96 17.02 30.78
C THR A 96 23.89 15.51 31.03
N ALA A 97 24.20 15.04 32.24
CA ALA A 97 24.05 13.63 32.61
C ALA A 97 22.58 13.18 32.52
N GLY A 98 21.64 13.99 33.00
CA GLY A 98 20.20 13.73 32.87
C GLY A 98 19.77 13.59 31.40
N VAL A 99 20.14 14.56 30.55
CA VAL A 99 19.84 14.51 29.11
C VAL A 99 20.47 13.27 28.46
N SER A 100 21.69 12.90 28.86
CA SER A 100 22.38 11.69 28.35
C SER A 100 21.64 10.41 28.69
N VAL A 101 21.21 10.26 29.96
CA VAL A 101 20.45 9.10 30.43
C VAL A 101 19.10 9.02 29.73
N ILE A 102 18.37 10.13 29.63
CA ILE A 102 17.09 10.19 28.90
C ILE A 102 17.29 9.76 27.44
N THR A 103 18.32 10.31 26.79
CA THR A 103 18.66 9.97 25.40
C THR A 103 18.96 8.49 25.25
N ALA A 104 19.77 7.89 26.13
CA ALA A 104 20.08 6.46 26.09
C ALA A 104 18.83 5.58 26.30
N VAL A 105 18.00 5.90 27.29
CA VAL A 105 16.76 5.18 27.62
C VAL A 105 15.76 5.23 26.47
N LEU A 106 15.68 6.34 25.74
CA LEU A 106 14.77 6.49 24.59
C LEU A 106 15.32 5.89 23.30
N LEU A 107 16.64 5.97 23.07
CA LEU A 107 17.28 5.46 21.85
C LEU A 107 17.37 3.94 21.84
N TRP A 108 17.68 3.31 22.97
CA TRP A 108 17.84 1.85 23.04
C TRP A 108 16.62 1.06 22.52
N PRO A 109 15.37 1.34 22.96
CA PRO A 109 14.18 0.68 22.43
C PRO A 109 13.80 1.15 21.02
N LEU A 110 14.33 2.28 20.56
CA LEU A 110 14.09 2.79 19.21
C LEU A 110 14.97 2.08 18.17
N MET A 111 16.19 1.68 18.54
CA MET A 111 17.12 1.02 17.63
C MET A 111 16.51 -0.20 16.89
N PRO A 112 15.87 -1.17 17.57
CA PRO A 112 15.25 -2.29 16.85
C PRO A 112 14.14 -1.85 15.89
N LYS A 113 13.42 -0.75 16.18
CA LYS A 113 12.37 -0.21 15.30
C LYS A 113 12.97 0.41 14.03
N VAL A 114 14.10 1.08 14.15
CA VAL A 114 14.82 1.65 12.99
C VAL A 114 15.41 0.55 12.12
N LEU A 115 15.96 -0.51 12.73
CA LEU A 115 16.48 -1.67 11.99
C LEU A 115 15.38 -2.48 11.28
N ALA A 116 14.14 -2.39 11.75
CA ALA A 116 12.99 -3.03 11.10
C ALA A 116 12.49 -2.27 9.85
N LEU A 117 12.98 -1.05 9.60
CA LEU A 117 12.60 -0.30 8.40
C LEU A 117 13.22 -0.97 7.16
N PRO A 118 12.44 -1.14 6.07
CA PRO A 118 12.95 -1.72 4.83
C PRO A 118 14.12 -0.92 4.29
N SER A 119 15.15 -1.61 3.80
CA SER A 119 16.25 -0.93 3.12
C SER A 119 15.76 -0.32 1.79
N PRO A 120 16.39 0.76 1.30
CA PRO A 120 16.04 1.32 -0.01
C PRO A 120 16.06 0.28 -1.14
N GLU A 121 17.03 -0.63 -1.10
CA GLU A 121 17.14 -1.73 -2.06
C GLU A 121 15.93 -2.68 -2.00
N GLN A 122 15.47 -3.06 -0.80
CA GLN A 122 14.27 -3.89 -0.64
C GLN A 122 13.03 -3.20 -1.24
N ILE A 123 12.90 -1.88 -1.08
CA ILE A 123 11.81 -1.12 -1.68
C ILE A 123 11.89 -1.16 -3.22
N HIS A 124 13.09 -1.02 -3.80
CA HIS A 124 13.27 -1.12 -5.25
C HIS A 124 12.93 -2.51 -5.79
N VAL A 125 13.34 -3.58 -5.11
CA VAL A 125 13.00 -4.96 -5.48
C VAL A 125 11.49 -5.19 -5.39
N ALA A 126 10.86 -4.75 -4.29
CA ALA A 126 9.41 -4.86 -4.12
C ALA A 126 8.66 -4.11 -5.24
N ASN A 127 9.05 -2.87 -5.54
CA ASN A 127 8.48 -2.10 -6.64
C ASN A 127 8.66 -2.79 -8.00
N HIS A 128 9.84 -3.33 -8.28
CA HIS A 128 10.09 -4.06 -9.52
C HIS A 128 9.16 -5.28 -9.64
N SER A 129 9.01 -6.05 -8.56
CA SER A 129 8.10 -7.19 -8.53
C SER A 129 6.64 -6.77 -8.76
N LEU A 130 6.21 -5.64 -8.20
CA LEU A 130 4.88 -5.08 -8.41
C LEU A 130 4.66 -4.69 -9.88
N TYR A 131 5.64 -4.05 -10.52
CA TYR A 131 5.55 -3.71 -11.94
C TYR A 131 5.40 -4.95 -12.83
N VAL A 132 6.12 -6.02 -12.53
CA VAL A 132 5.99 -7.31 -13.24
C VAL A 132 4.58 -7.89 -13.07
N GLN A 133 4.05 -7.92 -11.84
CA GLN A 133 2.70 -8.43 -11.57
C GLN A 133 1.62 -7.60 -12.27
N ILE A 134 1.76 -6.28 -12.31
CA ILE A 134 0.83 -5.40 -13.03
C ILE A 134 0.85 -5.72 -14.53
N ALA A 135 2.04 -5.88 -15.12
CA ALA A 135 2.17 -6.19 -16.54
C ALA A 135 1.55 -7.56 -16.89
N GLU A 136 1.74 -8.57 -16.04
CA GLU A 136 1.13 -9.90 -16.21
C GLU A 136 -0.40 -9.83 -16.10
N ARG A 137 -0.90 -9.14 -15.07
CA ARG A 137 -2.35 -8.93 -14.88
C ARG A 137 -2.99 -8.23 -16.08
N GLN A 138 -2.37 -7.18 -16.61
CA GLN A 138 -2.87 -6.46 -17.77
C GLN A 138 -2.93 -7.34 -19.03
N ARG A 139 -1.96 -8.25 -19.22
CA ARG A 139 -2.00 -9.21 -20.32
C ARG A 139 -3.15 -10.20 -20.18
N ALA A 140 -3.34 -10.75 -18.97
CA ALA A 140 -4.44 -11.66 -18.68
C ALA A 140 -5.80 -10.98 -18.89
N GLU A 141 -5.98 -9.74 -18.39
CA GLU A 141 -7.19 -8.95 -18.61
C GLU A 141 -7.43 -8.67 -20.11
N GLY A 142 -6.38 -8.40 -20.87
CA GLY A 142 -6.45 -8.23 -22.32
C GLY A 142 -6.92 -9.50 -23.06
N GLU A 143 -6.40 -10.67 -22.67
CA GLU A 143 -6.79 -11.95 -23.26
C GLU A 143 -8.23 -12.32 -22.92
N VAL A 144 -8.65 -12.13 -21.66
CA VAL A 144 -10.06 -12.32 -21.26
C VAL A 144 -10.98 -11.43 -22.09
N ARG A 145 -10.61 -10.16 -22.30
CA ARG A 145 -11.41 -9.25 -23.12
C ARG A 145 -11.48 -9.71 -24.59
N ARG A 146 -10.37 -10.19 -25.15
CA ARG A 146 -10.33 -10.75 -26.51
C ARG A 146 -11.25 -11.97 -26.64
N LEU A 147 -11.16 -12.91 -25.69
CA LEU A 147 -11.98 -14.11 -25.67
C LEU A 147 -13.46 -13.79 -25.48
N ASN A 148 -13.81 -12.83 -24.63
CA ASN A 148 -15.20 -12.38 -24.46
C ASN A 148 -15.77 -11.81 -25.77
N ASN A 149 -15.02 -10.93 -26.45
CA ASN A 149 -15.47 -10.38 -27.73
C ASN A 149 -15.65 -11.48 -28.80
N GLU A 150 -14.74 -12.46 -28.83
CA GLU A 150 -14.84 -13.59 -29.75
C GLU A 150 -16.04 -14.49 -29.42
N LEU A 151 -16.29 -14.74 -28.14
CA LEU A 151 -17.45 -15.50 -27.67
C LEU A 151 -18.76 -14.78 -28.01
N GLU A 152 -18.86 -13.48 -27.76
CA GLU A 152 -20.03 -12.66 -28.12
C GLU A 152 -20.32 -12.76 -29.62
N LYS A 153 -19.28 -12.65 -30.46
CA LYS A 153 -19.43 -12.81 -31.92
C LYS A 153 -19.98 -14.20 -32.28
N ARG A 154 -19.41 -15.26 -31.71
CA ARG A 154 -19.89 -16.63 -31.95
C ARG A 154 -21.33 -16.85 -31.47
N VAL A 155 -21.70 -16.24 -30.34
CA VAL A 155 -23.07 -16.28 -29.82
C VAL A 155 -24.03 -15.65 -30.82
N ILE A 156 -23.70 -14.47 -31.36
CA ILE A 156 -24.51 -13.79 -32.38
C ILE A 156 -24.65 -14.67 -33.64
N GLU A 157 -23.53 -15.17 -34.17
CA GLU A 157 -23.53 -16.02 -35.37
C GLU A 157 -24.36 -17.29 -35.19
N ARG A 158 -24.21 -17.98 -34.05
CA ARG A 158 -24.99 -19.20 -33.76
C ARG A 158 -26.46 -18.90 -33.53
N THR A 159 -26.78 -17.78 -32.87
CA THR A 159 -28.17 -17.37 -32.66
C THR A 159 -28.86 -17.11 -34.00
N ALA A 160 -28.21 -16.39 -34.92
CA ALA A 160 -28.74 -16.17 -36.27
C ALA A 160 -28.95 -17.47 -37.05
N GLN A 161 -27.99 -18.40 -37.00
CA GLN A 161 -28.14 -19.73 -37.63
C GLN A 161 -29.33 -20.52 -37.06
N TYR A 162 -29.51 -20.47 -35.73
CA TYR A 162 -30.64 -21.14 -35.08
C TYR A 162 -31.97 -20.51 -35.50
N GLU A 163 -32.06 -19.18 -35.54
CA GLU A 163 -33.26 -18.47 -35.97
C GLU A 163 -33.63 -18.77 -37.43
N GLU A 164 -32.64 -18.81 -38.33
CA GLU A 164 -32.81 -19.18 -39.73
C GLU A 164 -33.33 -20.63 -39.86
N ALA A 165 -32.66 -21.59 -39.24
CA ALA A 165 -33.08 -22.99 -39.28
C ALA A 165 -34.47 -23.22 -38.66
N ASN A 166 -34.81 -22.47 -37.60
CA ASN A 166 -36.14 -22.53 -37.00
C ASN A 166 -37.21 -21.98 -37.95
N SER A 167 -36.95 -20.85 -38.61
CA SER A 167 -37.85 -20.26 -39.62
C SER A 167 -38.06 -21.19 -40.82
N GLU A 168 -37.00 -21.83 -41.31
CA GLU A 168 -37.09 -22.84 -42.39
C GLU A 168 -37.96 -24.03 -41.98
N LEU A 169 -37.77 -24.54 -40.74
CA LEU A 169 -38.56 -25.64 -40.21
C LEU A 169 -40.04 -25.28 -40.09
N GLU A 170 -40.36 -24.07 -39.61
CA GLU A 170 -41.73 -23.57 -39.51
C GLU A 170 -42.39 -23.43 -40.89
N SER A 171 -41.66 -22.89 -41.88
CA SER A 171 -42.12 -22.79 -43.27
C SER A 171 -42.38 -24.15 -43.91
N PHE A 172 -41.49 -25.12 -43.69
CA PHE A 172 -41.67 -26.50 -44.16
C PHE A 172 -42.92 -27.14 -43.52
N ALA A 173 -43.04 -27.06 -42.19
CA ALA A 173 -44.18 -27.60 -41.46
C ALA A 173 -45.51 -26.98 -41.94
N TYR A 174 -45.53 -25.67 -42.18
CA TYR A 174 -46.69 -24.96 -42.73
C TYR A 174 -47.07 -25.46 -44.13
N THR A 175 -46.09 -25.56 -45.03
CA THR A 175 -46.30 -26.00 -46.42
C THR A 175 -46.81 -27.44 -46.47
N VAL A 176 -46.17 -28.37 -45.75
CA VAL A 176 -46.62 -29.77 -45.69
C VAL A 176 -48.03 -29.88 -45.10
N SER A 177 -48.34 -29.14 -44.03
CA SER A 177 -49.68 -29.14 -43.44
C SER A 177 -50.75 -28.65 -44.42
N HIS A 178 -50.44 -27.62 -45.21
CA HIS A 178 -51.33 -27.11 -46.24
C HIS A 178 -51.54 -28.15 -47.37
N ASP A 179 -50.46 -28.74 -47.86
CA ASP A 179 -50.51 -29.69 -48.97
C ASP A 179 -51.22 -30.99 -48.59
N LEU A 180 -51.11 -31.43 -47.33
CA LEU A 180 -51.85 -32.57 -46.79
C LEU A 180 -53.35 -32.27 -46.57
N ARG A 181 -53.75 -31.00 -46.43
CA ARG A 181 -55.15 -30.64 -46.18
C ARG A 181 -56.07 -31.00 -47.36
N ALA A 182 -55.62 -30.83 -48.60
CA ALA A 182 -56.41 -31.19 -49.78
C ALA A 182 -56.69 -32.70 -49.91
N PRO A 183 -55.69 -33.60 -49.88
CA PRO A 183 -55.92 -35.03 -49.95
C PRO A 183 -56.69 -35.55 -48.73
N LEU A 184 -56.43 -35.06 -47.51
CA LEU A 184 -57.21 -35.44 -46.33
C LEU A 184 -58.69 -35.05 -46.45
N ARG A 185 -59.00 -33.85 -46.96
CA ARG A 185 -60.40 -33.46 -47.25
C ARG A 185 -61.06 -34.37 -48.28
N ALA A 186 -60.33 -34.77 -49.33
CA ALA A 186 -60.86 -35.69 -50.34
C ALA A 186 -61.13 -37.08 -49.74
N ILE A 187 -60.19 -37.62 -48.97
CA ILE A 187 -60.34 -38.91 -48.27
C ILE A 187 -61.56 -38.87 -47.33
N ASN A 188 -61.71 -37.80 -46.53
CA ASN A 188 -62.85 -37.67 -45.63
C ASN A 188 -64.17 -37.50 -46.41
N GLY A 189 -64.16 -36.75 -47.51
CA GLY A 189 -65.32 -36.59 -48.39
C GLY A 189 -65.79 -37.92 -48.98
N PHE A 190 -64.89 -38.71 -49.56
CA PHE A 190 -65.22 -40.03 -50.09
C PHE A 190 -65.64 -41.02 -48.99
N SER A 191 -64.97 -41.00 -47.84
CA SER A 191 -65.35 -41.85 -46.71
C SER A 191 -66.76 -41.55 -46.21
N ASN A 192 -67.13 -40.26 -46.14
CA ASN A 192 -68.48 -39.83 -45.78
C ASN A 192 -69.53 -40.20 -46.83
N ILE A 193 -69.23 -40.10 -48.13
CA ILE A 193 -70.13 -40.55 -49.20
C ILE A 193 -70.38 -42.05 -49.10
N LEU A 194 -69.32 -42.85 -48.91
CA LEU A 194 -69.42 -44.30 -48.74
C LEU A 194 -70.24 -44.67 -47.50
N LEU A 195 -70.02 -43.99 -46.37
CA LEU A 195 -70.81 -44.19 -45.15
C LEU A 195 -72.26 -43.75 -45.29
N LYS A 196 -72.57 -42.69 -46.05
CA LYS A 196 -73.93 -42.15 -46.18
C LYS A 196 -74.78 -42.91 -47.18
N ASP A 197 -74.21 -43.21 -48.35
CA ASP A 197 -74.97 -43.71 -49.50
C ASP A 197 -74.92 -45.26 -49.59
N TYR A 198 -73.95 -45.91 -48.93
CA TYR A 198 -73.71 -47.36 -49.03
C TYR A 198 -73.58 -48.08 -47.68
N SER A 199 -73.92 -47.45 -46.55
CA SER A 199 -73.78 -48.06 -45.20
C SER A 199 -74.37 -49.47 -45.11
N ASP A 200 -75.60 -49.67 -45.58
CA ASP A 200 -76.32 -50.95 -45.48
C ASP A 200 -75.68 -52.08 -46.31
N GLN A 201 -74.78 -51.75 -47.23
CA GLN A 201 -74.05 -52.69 -48.09
C GLN A 201 -72.62 -52.94 -47.61
N LEU A 202 -72.15 -52.18 -46.62
CA LEU A 202 -70.81 -52.28 -46.05
C LEU A 202 -70.84 -53.16 -44.79
N SER A 203 -69.79 -53.97 -44.62
CA SER A 203 -69.63 -54.74 -43.38
C SER A 203 -69.36 -53.80 -42.19
N GLU A 204 -69.71 -54.26 -40.99
CA GLU A 204 -69.52 -53.50 -39.74
C GLU A 204 -68.04 -53.06 -39.55
N SER A 205 -67.10 -53.89 -39.99
CA SER A 205 -65.66 -53.56 -39.97
C SER A 205 -65.29 -52.47 -40.98
N ALA A 206 -65.86 -52.49 -42.18
CA ALA A 206 -65.63 -51.46 -43.20
C ALA A 206 -66.19 -50.11 -42.76
N GLN A 207 -67.39 -50.09 -42.17
CA GLN A 207 -67.97 -48.88 -41.58
C GLN A 207 -67.05 -48.31 -40.48
N ARG A 208 -66.56 -49.15 -39.56
CA ARG A 208 -65.64 -48.72 -38.49
C ARG A 208 -64.34 -48.10 -39.01
N TYR A 209 -63.73 -48.66 -40.06
CA TYR A 209 -62.52 -48.08 -40.65
C TYR A 209 -62.77 -46.74 -41.33
N LEU A 210 -63.90 -46.60 -42.04
CA LEU A 210 -64.26 -45.34 -42.68
C LEU A 210 -64.56 -44.25 -41.63
N THR A 211 -65.20 -44.60 -40.52
CA THR A 211 -65.42 -43.67 -39.40
C THR A 211 -64.09 -43.18 -38.81
N LEU A 212 -63.14 -44.09 -38.57
CA LEU A 212 -61.82 -43.74 -38.01
C LEU A 212 -61.00 -42.80 -38.92
N VAL A 213 -61.13 -42.95 -40.24
CA VAL A 213 -60.42 -42.09 -41.21
C VAL A 213 -61.09 -40.72 -41.34
N SER A 214 -62.40 -40.64 -41.07
CA SER A 214 -63.18 -39.39 -41.18
C SER A 214 -63.18 -38.51 -39.92
N GLU A 215 -62.74 -39.03 -38.77
CA GLU A 215 -62.50 -38.29 -37.51
C GLU A 215 -61.19 -37.47 -37.56
#